data_AF-A0A9P5YS00-F1
#
_entry.id   AF-A0A9P5YS00-F1
#
_cell.length_a   1.000
_cell.length_b   1.000
_cell.length_c   1.000
_cell.angle_alpha   90.00
_cell.angle_beta   90.00
_cell.angle_gamma   90.00
#
_symmetry.space_group_name_H-M   'P 1'
#
loop_
_entity.id
_entity.type
_entity.pdbx_description
1 polymer ?
#
loop_
_entity_poly.entity_id
_entity_poly.type
_entity_poly.pdbx_seq_one_letter_code
_entity_poly.pdbx_strand_id
1 'polypeptide(L)'
;DNVDVLAEIKGRYSEDVLFSPIVSKPKEHKAFRYDDEARLLYMAEKGKQLLCIPNVKVEGRAVREIVISEAHTLLAHLGFRKTYDYLREFVWWKT
;
A
#
# COMPACT_ATOMS: atom_id res chain seq x y z
N ASP A 1 7.21 -8.81 -16.91
CA ASP A 1 7.45 -9.44 -15.60
C ASP A 1 6.35 -9.05 -14.63
N ASN A 2 5.90 -10.01 -13.82
CA ASN A 2 4.88 -9.79 -12.79
C ASN A 2 5.63 -9.40 -11.50
N VAL A 3 5.43 -8.19 -11.00
CA VAL A 3 6.18 -7.64 -9.87
C VAL A 3 5.51 -8.11 -8.58
N ASP A 4 6.25 -8.78 -7.71
CA ASP A 4 5.74 -9.07 -6.36
C ASP A 4 5.76 -7.79 -5.52
N VAL A 5 4.66 -7.03 -5.59
CA VAL A 5 4.50 -5.77 -4.86
C VAL A 5 4.76 -5.94 -3.36
N LEU A 6 4.36 -7.05 -2.75
CA LEU A 6 4.54 -7.26 -1.31
C LEU A 6 6.02 -7.40 -0.96
N ALA A 7 6.75 -8.21 -1.72
CA ALA A 7 8.19 -8.36 -1.56
C ALA A 7 8.90 -7.01 -1.76
N GLU A 8 8.47 -6.23 -2.76
CA GLU A 8 9.07 -4.96 -3.13
C GLU A 8 8.84 -3.83 -2.13
N ILE A 9 7.74 -3.82 -1.36
CA ILE A 9 7.48 -2.77 -0.36
C ILE A 9 7.93 -3.15 1.05
N LYS A 10 8.15 -4.44 1.31
CA LYS A 10 8.49 -4.97 2.63
C LYS A 10 9.68 -4.20 3.22
N GLY A 11 9.47 -3.52 4.34
CA GLY A 11 10.51 -2.75 5.05
C GLY A 11 10.96 -1.43 4.39
N ARG A 12 10.33 -0.98 3.29
CA ARG A 12 10.67 0.29 2.60
C ARG A 12 9.82 1.48 3.02
N TYR A 13 9.02 1.32 4.06
CA TYR A 13 8.16 2.39 4.59
C TYR A 13 8.93 3.61 5.09
N SER A 14 10.21 3.46 5.45
CA SER A 14 11.09 4.57 5.82
C SER A 14 11.46 5.50 4.68
N GLU A 15 11.33 5.06 3.41
CA GLU A 15 11.56 5.88 2.21
C GLU A 15 10.38 6.81 1.90
N ASP A 16 9.18 6.52 2.40
CA ASP A 16 8.00 7.35 2.21
C ASP A 16 7.93 8.41 3.33
N VAL A 17 7.85 9.69 2.94
CA VAL A 17 7.79 10.84 3.87
C VAL A 17 6.67 10.72 4.91
N LEU A 18 5.53 10.13 4.54
CA LEU A 18 4.40 9.94 5.44
C LEU A 18 4.59 8.72 6.34
N PHE A 19 5.11 7.62 5.80
CA PHE A 19 5.24 6.36 6.56
C PHE A 19 6.49 6.28 7.43
N SER A 20 7.55 7.02 7.09
CA SER A 20 8.80 7.06 7.84
C SER A 20 8.62 7.44 9.33
N PRO A 21 7.92 8.54 9.69
CA PRO A 21 7.63 8.82 11.09
C PRO A 21 6.74 7.74 11.74
N ILE A 22 5.84 7.12 10.98
CA ILE A 22 4.92 6.10 11.50
C ILE A 22 5.66 4.83 11.89
N VAL A 23 6.55 4.33 11.03
CA VAL A 23 7.32 3.11 11.35
C VAL A 23 8.44 3.36 12.36
N SER A 24 8.93 4.60 12.49
CA SER A 24 9.90 4.93 13.55
C SER A 24 9.27 5.08 14.93
N LYS A 25 7.99 5.49 14.99
CA LYS A 25 7.25 5.64 16.26
C LYS A 25 5.83 5.07 16.20
N PRO A 26 5.63 3.76 15.97
CA PRO A 26 4.30 3.20 15.70
C PRO A 26 3.27 3.48 16.81
N LYS A 27 3.71 3.52 18.07
CA LYS A 27 2.86 3.77 19.25
C LYS A 27 2.23 5.17 19.27
N GLU A 28 2.82 6.15 18.60
CA GLU A 28 2.27 7.51 18.47
C GLU A 28 1.19 7.61 17.39
N HIS A 29 1.11 6.60 16.51
CA HIS A 29 0.26 6.59 15.33
C HIS A 29 -0.79 5.48 15.40
N LYS A 30 -1.75 5.62 16.33
CA LYS A 30 -2.76 4.59 16.66
C LYS A 30 -3.64 4.10 15.49
N ALA A 31 -3.77 4.90 14.42
CA ALA A 31 -4.48 4.49 13.22
C ALA A 31 -3.72 3.46 12.39
N PHE A 32 -2.43 3.26 12.68
CA PHE A 32 -1.53 2.38 11.96
C PHE A 32 -1.00 1.27 12.85
N ARG A 33 -0.78 0.10 12.25
CA ARG A 33 -0.15 -1.06 12.87
C ARG A 33 1.03 -1.47 12.00
N TYR A 34 2.23 -1.31 12.52
CA TYR A 34 3.41 -1.92 11.93
C TYR A 34 3.54 -3.36 12.42
N ASP A 35 3.77 -4.28 11.49
CA ASP A 35 4.03 -5.68 11.76
C ASP A 35 5.53 -5.93 11.61
N ASP A 36 6.24 -6.09 12.72
CA ASP A 36 7.71 -6.20 12.73
C ASP A 36 8.20 -7.48 12.03
N GLU A 37 7.46 -8.59 12.11
CA GLU A 37 7.82 -9.86 11.48
C GLU A 37 7.61 -9.81 9.97
N ALA A 38 6.44 -9.34 9.54
CA ALA A 38 6.14 -9.18 8.12
C ALA A 38 6.87 -7.97 7.50
N ARG A 39 7.31 -7.01 8.33
CA ARG A 39 7.78 -5.66 7.95
C ARG A 39 6.79 -4.91 7.07
N LEU A 40 5.50 -5.06 7.37
CA LEU A 40 4.39 -4.45 6.64
C LEU A 40 3.66 -3.44 7.52
N LEU A 41 3.12 -2.40 6.91
CA LEU A 41 2.33 -1.39 7.61
C LEU A 41 0.88 -1.49 7.18
N TYR A 42 -0.02 -1.49 8.16
CA TYR A 42 -1.46 -1.52 7.95
C TYR A 42 -2.11 -0.29 8.54
N MET A 43 -3.19 0.18 7.92
CA MET A 43 -4.06 1.22 8.46
C MET A 43 -5.41 0.63 8.87
N ALA A 44 -5.90 1.00 10.04
CA ALA A 44 -7.24 0.69 10.48
C ALA A 44 -8.23 1.75 9.95
N GLU A 45 -9.13 1.35 9.05
CA GLU A 45 -10.19 2.23 8.51
C GLU A 45 -11.54 1.51 8.56
N LYS A 46 -12.53 2.08 9.26
CA LYS A 46 -13.92 1.56 9.29
C LYS A 46 -14.01 0.05 9.61
N GLY A 47 -13.18 -0.43 10.54
CA GLY A 47 -13.12 -1.85 10.92
C GLY A 47 -12.33 -2.76 9.97
N LYS A 48 -11.71 -2.20 8.92
CA LYS A 48 -10.83 -2.93 7.98
C LYS A 48 -9.36 -2.68 8.32
N GLN A 49 -8.53 -3.67 8.02
CA GLN A 49 -7.07 -3.55 8.01
C GLN A 49 -6.64 -3.40 6.55
N LEU A 50 -6.19 -2.22 6.16
CA LEU A 50 -5.76 -1.91 4.81
C LEU A 50 -4.24 -1.90 4.72
N LEU A 51 -3.67 -2.57 3.72
CA LEU A 51 -2.22 -2.55 3.51
C LEU A 51 -1.78 -1.15 3.03
N CYS A 52 -0.85 -0.54 3.74
CA CYS A 52 -0.28 0.73 3.32
C CYS A 52 0.67 0.53 2.14
N ILE A 53 0.46 1.30 1.06
CA ILE A 53 1.32 1.28 -0.13
C ILE A 53 2.24 2.52 -0.14
N PRO A 54 3.54 2.35 0.14
CA PRO A 54 4.49 3.46 0.17
C PRO A 54 4.70 4.07 -1.21
N ASN A 55 5.02 5.36 -1.23
CA ASN A 55 5.41 6.13 -2.39
C ASN A 55 6.87 5.86 -2.73
N VAL A 56 7.14 4.65 -3.22
CA VAL A 56 8.46 4.21 -3.66
C VAL A 56 8.40 3.75 -5.11
N LYS A 57 9.59 3.65 -5.72
CA LYS A 57 9.74 3.13 -7.08
C LYS A 57 10.33 1.72 -7.08
N VAL A 58 9.84 0.90 -8.00
CA VAL A 58 10.37 -0.41 -8.38
C VAL A 58 10.66 -0.32 -9.87
N GLU A 59 11.91 -0.56 -10.26
CA GLU A 59 12.35 -0.50 -11.66
C GLU A 59 11.93 0.82 -12.37
N GLY A 60 11.99 1.94 -11.64
CA GLY A 60 11.64 3.27 -12.17
C GLY A 60 10.14 3.60 -12.19
N ARG A 61 9.25 2.64 -11.93
CA ARG A 61 7.79 2.83 -11.86
C ARG A 61 7.32 2.98 -10.42
N ALA A 62 6.31 3.83 -10.18
CA ALA A 62 5.76 3.97 -8.83
C ALA A 62 4.97 2.73 -8.43
N VAL A 63 5.16 2.21 -7.22
CA VAL A 63 4.44 1.00 -6.75
C VAL A 63 2.93 1.18 -6.81
N ARG A 64 2.42 2.37 -6.48
CA ARG A 64 0.99 2.69 -6.56
C ARG A 64 0.45 2.55 -7.99
N GLU A 65 1.23 2.93 -9.00
CA GLU A 65 0.85 2.75 -10.42
C GLU A 65 0.84 1.27 -10.82
N ILE A 66 1.81 0.48 -10.33
CA ILE A 66 1.87 -0.96 -10.55
C ILE A 66 0.60 -1.61 -9.97
N VAL A 67 0.27 -1.33 -8.71
CA VAL A 67 -0.92 -1.84 -8.01
C VAL A 67 -2.22 -1.49 -8.75
N ILE A 68 -2.37 -0.24 -9.22
CA ILE A 68 -3.56 0.17 -9.98
C ILE A 68 -3.62 -0.54 -11.33
N SER A 69 -2.49 -0.70 -12.02
CA SER A 69 -2.42 -1.36 -13.32
C SER A 69 -2.79 -2.84 -13.20
N GLU A 70 -2.25 -3.54 -12.20
CA GLU A 70 -2.54 -4.96 -11.96
C GLU A 70 -4.01 -5.17 -11.62
N ALA A 71 -4.60 -4.34 -10.75
CA ALA A 71 -6.02 -4.43 -10.46
C ALA A 71 -6.88 -4.19 -11.70
N HIS A 72 -6.49 -3.25 -12.57
CA HIS A 72 -7.19 -3.01 -13.81
C HIS A 72 -7.07 -4.17 -14.79
N THR A 73 -5.91 -4.82 -14.88
CA THR A 73 -5.72 -6.03 -15.70
C THR A 73 -6.52 -7.21 -15.15
N LEU A 74 -6.54 -7.42 -13.84
CA LEU A 74 -7.30 -8.50 -13.19
C LEU A 74 -8.81 -8.31 -13.35
N LEU A 75 -9.28 -7.07 -13.30
CA LEU A 75 -10.71 -6.75 -13.32
C LEU A 75 -11.22 -6.35 -14.70
N ALA A 76 -10.32 -6.22 -15.70
CA ALA A 76 -10.38 -5.92 -17.16
C ALA A 76 -11.65 -5.28 -17.77
N HIS A 77 -12.83 -5.61 -17.26
CA HIS A 77 -14.14 -5.13 -17.64
C HIS A 77 -14.76 -4.14 -16.63
N LEU A 78 -14.18 -3.99 -15.44
CA LEU A 78 -14.57 -2.95 -14.50
C LEU A 78 -13.86 -1.64 -14.90
N GLY A 79 -14.64 -0.65 -15.34
CA GLY A 79 -14.12 0.69 -15.61
C GLY A 79 -13.33 1.24 -14.42
N PHE A 80 -12.43 2.18 -14.69
CA PHE A 80 -11.44 2.71 -13.73
C PHE A 80 -12.00 2.96 -12.32
N ARG A 81 -13.19 3.59 -12.24
CA ARG A 81 -13.81 3.92 -10.95
C ARG A 81 -14.12 2.67 -10.10
N LYS A 82 -14.73 1.65 -10.70
CA LYS A 82 -15.09 0.41 -9.99
C LYS A 82 -13.84 -0.38 -9.58
N THR A 83 -12.81 -0.39 -10.42
CA THR A 83 -11.50 -0.99 -10.11
C THR A 83 -10.86 -0.27 -8.92
N TYR A 84 -10.85 1.07 -8.94
CA TYR A 84 -10.29 1.86 -7.84
C TYR A 84 -11.05 1.67 -6.54
N ASP A 85 -12.39 1.70 -6.59
CA ASP A 85 -13.23 1.50 -5.41
C ASP A 85 -13.01 0.10 -4.81
N TYR A 86 -12.86 -0.94 -5.66
CA TYR A 86 -12.49 -2.29 -5.20
C TYR A 86 -11.10 -2.31 -4.55
N LEU A 87 -10.10 -1.67 -5.16
CA LEU A 87 -8.75 -1.64 -4.63
C LEU A 87 -8.69 -1.02 -3.22
N ARG A 88 -9.43 0.07 -3.01
CA ARG A 88 -9.51 0.80 -1.73
C ARG A 88 -10.10 -0.03 -0.58
N GLU A 89 -10.68 -1.19 -0.85
CA GLU A 89 -11.13 -2.14 0.16
C GLU A 89 -9.97 -2.93 0.79
N PHE A 90 -8.81 -2.99 0.14
CA PHE A 90 -7.66 -3.81 0.55
C PHE A 90 -6.41 -2.99 0.86
N VAL A 91 -6.23 -1.85 0.21
CA VAL A 91 -5.01 -1.06 0.31
C VAL A 91 -5.29 0.41 0.63
N TRP A 92 -4.31 1.06 1.22
CA TRP A 92 -4.38 2.47 1.59
C TRP A 92 -3.12 3.24 1.21
N TRP A 93 -3.33 4.47 0.77
CA TRP A 93 -2.34 5.53 0.77
C TRP A 93 -3.06 6.87 0.90
N LYS A 94 -2.32 7.90 1.31
CA LYS A 94 -2.82 9.28 1.31
C LYS A 94 -2.91 9.77 -0.13
N THR A 95 -4.12 10.11 -0.55
CA THR A 95 -4.42 10.86 -1.78
C THR A 95 -4.16 12.35 -1.59
#